data_AF-A0A1F1ZQ10-F1
#
_entry.id   AF-A0A1F1ZQ10-F1
#
_cell.length_a   1.000
_cell.length_b   1.000
_cell.length_c   1.000
_cell.angle_alpha   90.00
_cell.angle_beta   90.00
_cell.angle_gamma   90.00
#
_symmetry.space_group_name_H-M   'P 1'
#
loop_
_entity.id
_entity.type
_entity.pdbx_description
1 polymer ?
#
loop_
_entity_poly.entity_id
_entity_poly.type
_entity_poly.pdbx_seq_one_letter_code
_entity_poly.pdbx_strand_id
1 'polypeptide(L)'
;MSRRIFSILAVIGMVASLVNAGGWVGPENLTVLTWVSFVLLLLFQVWPLQATMRGSFGHPQHPVNRFYTWLSFLGIAGTVLLLLVALARPNPLLIAIAASAMFIGIMGAAVLAIFATPWREWYTRQH
;
A
#
# COMPACT_ATOMS: atom_id res chain seq x y z
N MET A 1 -2.60 -9.89 13.05
CA MET A 1 -3.96 -9.46 12.65
C MET A 1 -3.96 -8.08 11.98
N SER A 2 -3.49 -7.01 12.64
CA SER A 2 -3.53 -5.65 12.07
C SER A 2 -2.88 -5.50 10.68
N ARG A 3 -1.66 -6.05 10.46
CA ARG A 3 -1.00 -6.01 9.13
C ARG A 3 -1.90 -6.55 8.00
N ARG A 4 -2.63 -7.63 8.23
CA ARG A 4 -3.55 -8.23 7.25
C ARG A 4 -4.70 -7.29 6.94
N ILE A 5 -5.35 -6.77 7.98
CA ILE A 5 -6.51 -5.89 7.85
C ILE A 5 -6.12 -4.63 7.07
N PHE A 6 -5.03 -3.97 7.46
CA PHE A 6 -4.57 -2.75 6.77
C PHE A 6 -4.16 -3.01 5.31
N SER A 7 -3.48 -4.12 5.02
CA SER A 7 -3.16 -4.44 3.62
C SER A 7 -4.40 -4.78 2.79
N ILE A 8 -5.39 -5.48 3.35
CA ILE A 8 -6.67 -5.74 2.68
C ILE A 8 -7.42 -4.43 2.42
N LEU A 9 -7.47 -3.53 3.40
CA LEU A 9 -8.08 -2.20 3.23
C LEU A 9 -7.36 -1.37 2.17
N ALA A 10 -6.03 -1.44 2.09
CA ALA A 10 -5.26 -0.78 1.04
C ALA A 10 -5.60 -1.34 -0.36
N VAL A 11 -5.75 -2.66 -0.50
CA VAL A 11 -6.18 -3.29 -1.76
C VAL A 11 -7.59 -2.84 -2.14
N ILE A 12 -8.54 -2.89 -1.20
CA ILE A 12 -9.93 -2.47 -1.45
C ILE A 12 -9.97 -0.99 -1.84
N GLY A 13 -9.28 -0.12 -1.12
CA GLY A 13 -9.20 1.31 -1.40
C GLY A 13 -8.58 1.60 -2.78
N MET A 14 -7.53 0.88 -3.16
CA MET A 14 -6.91 0.98 -4.48
C MET A 14 -7.89 0.58 -5.58
N VAL A 15 -8.55 -0.57 -5.45
CA VAL A 15 -9.51 -1.07 -6.44
C VAL A 15 -10.71 -0.13 -6.55
N ALA A 16 -11.27 0.32 -5.43
CA ALA A 16 -12.37 1.28 -5.43
C ALA A 16 -12.00 2.59 -6.13
N SER A 17 -10.76 3.06 -5.95
CA SER A 17 -10.24 4.25 -6.63
C SER A 17 -10.07 4.04 -8.14
N LEU A 18 -9.68 2.83 -8.57
CA LEU A 18 -9.52 2.47 -9.99
C LEU A 18 -10.85 2.24 -10.72
N VAL A 19 -11.85 1.65 -10.04
CA VAL A 19 -13.11 1.18 -10.64
C VAL A 19 -14.18 2.28 -10.75
N ASN A 20 -13.79 3.56 -10.75
CA ASN A 20 -14.68 4.70 -11.00
C ASN A 20 -15.59 5.09 -9.80
N ALA A 21 -14.96 5.42 -8.67
CA ALA A 21 -15.63 6.12 -7.57
C ALA A 21 -16.31 7.44 -8.00
N GLY A 22 -15.93 7.99 -9.15
CA GLY A 22 -16.50 9.22 -9.68
C GLY A 22 -17.90 9.09 -10.30
N GLY A 23 -18.40 7.87 -10.54
CA GLY A 23 -19.79 7.67 -10.94
C GLY A 23 -20.78 7.84 -9.77
N TRP A 24 -20.31 7.73 -8.53
CA TRP A 24 -21.15 7.69 -7.32
C TRP A 24 -21.24 9.06 -6.63
N VAL A 25 -20.35 9.98 -6.99
CA VAL A 25 -20.13 11.25 -6.32
C VAL A 25 -20.17 12.33 -7.39
N GLY A 26 -21.08 13.28 -7.24
CA GLY A 26 -21.27 14.37 -8.22
C GLY A 26 -19.96 15.09 -8.55
N PRO A 27 -19.85 15.71 -9.74
CA PRO A 27 -18.60 16.27 -10.27
C PRO A 27 -17.92 17.28 -9.34
N GLU A 28 -18.70 17.99 -8.52
CA GLU A 28 -18.21 18.93 -7.49
C GLU A 28 -17.44 18.28 -6.33
N ASN A 29 -17.66 16.99 -6.06
CA ASN A 29 -17.04 16.28 -4.94
C ASN A 29 -15.91 15.33 -5.38
N LEU A 30 -15.66 15.16 -6.69
CA LEU A 30 -14.65 14.25 -7.22
C LEU A 30 -13.24 14.59 -6.72
N THR A 31 -12.89 15.87 -6.68
CA THR A 31 -11.57 16.31 -6.24
C THR A 31 -11.35 16.00 -4.77
N VAL A 32 -12.31 16.35 -3.90
CA VAL A 32 -12.23 16.09 -2.45
C VAL A 32 -12.19 14.59 -2.18
N LEU A 33 -13.04 13.81 -2.84
CA LEU A 33 -13.07 12.36 -2.70
C LEU A 33 -11.74 11.72 -3.13
N THR A 34 -11.16 12.19 -4.24
CA THR A 34 -9.86 11.73 -4.72
C THR A 34 -8.77 12.00 -3.68
N TRP A 35 -8.71 13.22 -3.14
CA TRP A 35 -7.75 13.58 -2.09
C TRP A 35 -7.88 12.73 -0.83
N VAL A 36 -9.11 12.58 -0.32
CA VAL A 36 -9.40 11.74 0.85
C VAL A 36 -8.99 10.29 0.59
N SER A 37 -9.28 9.76 -0.60
CA SER A 37 -8.94 8.39 -0.99
C SER A 37 -7.42 8.18 -1.00
N PHE A 38 -6.66 9.11 -1.59
CA PHE A 38 -5.20 9.05 -1.58
C PHE A 38 -4.59 9.11 -0.18
N VAL A 39 -5.10 10.00 0.68
CA VAL A 39 -4.63 10.13 2.07
C VAL A 39 -4.90 8.85 2.86
N LEU A 40 -6.12 8.32 2.78
CA LEU A 40 -6.47 7.06 3.44
C LEU A 40 -5.63 5.89 2.92
N LEU A 41 -5.42 5.80 1.61
CA LEU A 41 -4.59 4.77 1.00
C LEU A 41 -3.15 4.83 1.51
N LEU A 42 -2.56 6.03 1.62
CA LEU A 42 -1.22 6.21 2.16
C LEU A 42 -1.15 5.82 3.64
N LEU A 43 -2.14 6.20 4.45
CA LEU A 43 -2.20 5.82 5.86
C LEU A 43 -2.25 4.30 6.02
N PHE A 44 -3.07 3.61 5.22
CA PHE A 44 -3.17 2.15 5.26
C PHE A 44 -1.92 1.42 4.74
N GLN A 45 -1.09 2.06 3.92
CA GLN A 45 0.20 1.51 3.51
C GLN A 45 1.30 1.76 4.54
N VAL A 46 1.39 2.99 5.07
CA VAL A 46 2.47 3.41 5.99
C VAL A 46 2.33 2.76 7.36
N TRP A 47 1.11 2.64 7.89
CA TRP A 47 0.88 2.09 9.23
C TRP A 47 1.43 0.66 9.41
N PRO A 48 1.03 -0.35 8.59
CA PRO A 48 1.54 -1.70 8.74
C PRO A 48 3.04 -1.81 8.38
N LEU A 49 3.56 -0.93 7.53
CA LEU A 49 5.00 -0.82 7.25
C LEU A 49 5.78 -0.43 8.50
N GLN A 50 5.39 0.64 9.18
CA GLN A 50 6.01 1.08 10.43
C GLN A 50 5.94 0.00 11.50
N ALA A 51 4.79 -0.66 11.65
CA ALA A 51 4.63 -1.76 12.60
C ALA A 51 5.56 -2.95 12.28
N THR A 52 5.80 -3.23 11.00
CA THR A 52 6.75 -4.27 10.54
C THR A 52 8.19 -3.89 10.82
N MET A 53 8.59 -2.64 10.55
CA MET A 53 9.94 -2.14 10.84
C MET A 53 10.27 -2.12 12.33
N ARG A 54 9.27 -1.85 13.19
CA ARG A 54 9.41 -1.92 14.65
C ARG A 54 9.44 -3.34 15.22
N GLY A 55 9.34 -4.37 14.37
CA GLY A 55 9.40 -5.77 14.80
C GLY A 55 8.11 -6.33 15.38
N SER A 56 6.97 -5.65 15.22
CA SER A 56 5.67 -6.09 15.77
C SER A 56 5.18 -7.43 15.21
N PHE A 57 5.73 -7.88 14.07
CA PHE A 57 5.36 -9.12 13.38
C PHE A 57 6.53 -10.10 13.24
N GLY A 58 7.51 -10.02 14.13
CA GLY A 58 8.74 -10.82 14.08
C GLY A 58 9.96 -9.96 13.75
N HIS A 59 11.14 -10.57 13.66
CA HIS A 59 12.39 -9.83 13.49
C HIS A 59 12.40 -9.05 12.16
N PRO A 60 12.81 -7.77 12.13
CA PRO A 60 12.79 -6.96 10.91
C PRO A 60 13.67 -7.51 9.79
N GLN A 61 14.75 -8.22 10.13
CA GLN A 61 15.67 -8.80 9.14
C GLN A 61 15.16 -10.10 8.51
N HIS A 62 14.04 -10.66 9.00
CA HIS A 62 13.46 -11.85 8.41
C HIS A 62 13.14 -11.62 6.93
N PRO A 63 13.47 -12.54 6.01
CA PRO A 63 13.36 -12.33 4.56
C PRO A 63 11.95 -11.90 4.12
N VAL A 64 10.90 -12.47 4.73
CA VAL A 64 9.51 -12.09 4.45
C VAL A 64 9.20 -10.65 4.86
N ASN A 65 9.76 -10.18 5.98
CA ASN A 65 9.54 -8.81 6.47
C ASN A 65 10.33 -7.79 5.64
N ARG A 66 11.54 -8.16 5.19
CA ARG A 66 12.31 -7.36 4.22
C ARG A 66 11.57 -7.26 2.89
N PHE A 67 11.08 -8.37 2.35
CA PHE A 67 10.37 -8.36 1.08
C PHE A 67 9.04 -7.61 1.16
N TYR A 68 8.29 -7.77 2.26
CA TYR A 68 7.11 -6.95 2.56
C TYR A 68 7.46 -5.46 2.62
N THR A 69 8.58 -5.09 3.25
CA THR A 69 9.04 -3.71 3.36
C THR A 69 9.35 -3.12 1.99
N TRP A 70 10.08 -3.84 1.14
CA TRP A 70 10.38 -3.43 -0.24
C TRP A 70 9.12 -3.22 -1.08
N LEU A 71 8.18 -4.17 -1.05
CA LEU A 71 6.92 -4.05 -1.79
C LEU A 71 6.05 -2.91 -1.26
N SER A 72 6.00 -2.72 0.06
CA SER A 72 5.28 -1.59 0.65
C SER A 72 5.88 -0.25 0.23
N PHE A 73 7.21 -0.14 0.19
CA PHE A 73 7.89 1.07 -0.32
C PHE A 73 7.59 1.31 -1.79
N LEU A 74 7.60 0.27 -2.63
CA LEU A 74 7.24 0.38 -4.04
C LEU A 74 5.78 0.85 -4.20
N GLY A 75 4.87 0.32 -3.38
CA GLY A 75 3.46 0.72 -3.36
C GLY A 75 3.30 2.19 -3.00
N ILE A 76 3.94 2.63 -1.91
CA ILE A 76 3.91 4.02 -1.45
C ILE A 76 4.51 4.95 -2.50
N ALA A 77 5.66 4.60 -3.08
CA ALA A 77 6.31 5.39 -4.13
C ALA A 77 5.39 5.51 -5.36
N GLY A 78 4.75 4.42 -5.77
CA GLY A 78 3.75 4.42 -6.83
C GLY A 78 2.56 5.35 -6.51
N THR A 79 2.00 5.26 -5.30
CA THR A 79 0.91 6.14 -4.85
C THR A 79 1.30 7.61 -4.86
N VAL A 80 2.48 7.95 -4.32
CA VAL A 80 2.99 9.33 -4.28
C VAL A 80 3.24 9.85 -5.70
N LEU A 81 3.84 9.04 -6.57
CA LEU A 81 4.09 9.42 -7.96
C LEU A 81 2.78 9.67 -8.70
N LEU A 82 1.76 8.84 -8.50
CA LEU A 82 0.44 9.00 -9.12
C LEU A 82 -0.24 10.28 -8.66
N LEU A 83 -0.11 10.62 -7.37
CA LEU A 83 -0.59 11.87 -6.80
C LEU A 83 0.11 13.09 -7.42
N LEU A 84 1.44 13.04 -7.55
CA LEU A 84 2.22 14.12 -8.17
C LEU A 84 1.87 14.29 -9.66
N VAL A 85 1.66 13.20 -10.39
CA VAL A 85 1.25 13.25 -11.80
C VAL A 85 -0.16 13.81 -11.96
N ALA A 86 -1.07 13.53 -11.00
CA ALA A 86 -2.41 14.10 -10.98
C ALA A 86 -2.42 15.62 -10.69
N LEU A 87 -1.44 16.11 -9.91
CA LEU A 87 -1.24 17.54 -9.65
C LEU A 87 -0.57 18.28 -10.81
N ALA A 88 0.29 17.59 -11.56
CA ALA A 88 1.04 18.13 -12.68
C ALA A 88 0.28 17.93 -14.01
N ARG A 89 0.97 18.14 -15.14
CA ARG A 89 0.41 17.78 -16.45
C ARG A 89 0.40 16.26 -16.59
N PRO A 90 -0.77 15.63 -16.81
CA PRO A 90 -0.88 14.18 -16.89
C PRO A 90 -0.12 13.65 -18.11
N ASN A 91 0.95 12.90 -17.87
CA ASN A 91 1.65 12.14 -18.89
C ASN A 91 1.19 10.67 -18.82
N PRO A 92 0.57 10.11 -19.88
CA PRO A 92 0.03 8.76 -19.86
C PRO A 92 1.05 7.69 -19.46
N LEU A 93 2.31 7.88 -19.85
CA LEU A 93 3.40 6.94 -19.59
C LEU A 93 3.78 6.95 -18.10
N LEU A 94 3.84 8.13 -17.49
CA LEU A 94 4.08 8.26 -16.04
C LEU A 94 2.92 7.71 -15.22
N ILE A 95 1.67 7.90 -15.67
CA ILE A 95 0.49 7.31 -15.03
C ILE A 95 0.58 5.79 -15.06
N ALA A 96 0.91 5.19 -16.21
CA ALA A 96 1.02 3.73 -16.35
C ALA A 96 2.11 3.15 -15.43
N ILE A 97 3.28 3.80 -15.37
CA ILE A 97 4.39 3.39 -14.48
C ILE A 97 3.97 3.52 -13.01
N ALA A 98 3.41 4.66 -12.61
CA ALA A 98 2.99 4.91 -11.24
C ALA A 98 1.89 3.92 -10.81
N ALA A 99 0.89 3.69 -11.66
CA ALA A 99 -0.22 2.79 -11.39
C ALA A 99 0.27 1.34 -11.25
N SER A 100 1.18 0.91 -12.13
CA SER A 100 1.78 -0.42 -12.07
C SER A 100 2.61 -0.61 -10.80
N ALA A 101 3.45 0.37 -10.44
CA ALA A 101 4.25 0.33 -9.23
C ALA A 101 3.38 0.28 -7.96
N MET A 102 2.34 1.12 -7.91
CA MET A 102 1.35 1.13 -6.83
C MET A 102 0.66 -0.23 -6.72
N PHE A 103 0.16 -0.76 -7.84
CA PHE A 103 -0.55 -2.04 -7.87
C PHE A 103 0.33 -3.20 -7.40
N ILE A 104 1.52 -3.35 -7.97
CA ILE A 104 2.46 -4.42 -7.63
C ILE A 104 2.85 -4.32 -6.14
N GLY A 105 3.15 -3.11 -5.66
CA GLY A 105 3.56 -2.91 -4.29
C GLY A 105 2.46 -3.23 -3.28
N ILE A 106 1.25 -2.69 -3.48
CA ILE A 106 0.11 -2.89 -2.58
C ILE A 106 -0.35 -4.36 -2.60
N MET A 107 -0.54 -4.93 -3.79
CA MET A 107 -0.98 -6.33 -3.92
C MET A 107 0.07 -7.30 -3.38
N GLY A 108 1.34 -7.10 -3.73
CA GLY A 108 2.42 -7.96 -3.26
C GLY A 108 2.57 -7.90 -1.74
N ALA A 109 2.51 -6.70 -1.15
CA ALA A 109 2.53 -6.54 0.31
C ALA A 109 1.32 -7.22 0.96
N ALA A 110 0.13 -7.10 0.38
CA ALA A 110 -1.09 -7.72 0.90
C ALA A 110 -1.04 -9.26 0.86
N VAL A 111 -0.59 -9.85 -0.25
CA VAL A 111 -0.38 -11.29 -0.36
C VAL A 111 0.57 -11.77 0.74
N LEU A 112 1.72 -11.11 0.91
CA LEU A 112 2.66 -11.45 1.98
C LEU A 112 2.07 -11.24 3.37
N ALA A 113 1.23 -10.24 3.59
CA ALA A 113 0.57 -10.03 4.88
C ALA A 113 -0.41 -11.16 5.21
N ILE A 114 -1.19 -11.61 4.23
CA ILE A 114 -2.18 -12.69 4.38
C ILE A 114 -1.49 -14.02 4.69
N PHE A 115 -0.46 -14.37 3.90
CA PHE A 115 0.23 -15.65 4.04
C PHE A 115 1.32 -15.66 5.11
N ALA A 116 1.81 -14.51 5.57
CA ALA A 116 2.73 -14.50 6.71
C ALA A 116 1.98 -14.88 8.00
N THR A 117 2.25 -16.07 8.52
CA THR A 117 2.04 -16.42 9.93
C THR A 117 3.02 -15.63 10.81
N PRO A 118 2.68 -15.31 12.06
CA PRO A 118 3.60 -14.61 12.94
C PRO A 118 4.83 -15.49 13.23
N TRP A 119 5.98 -15.13 12.63
CA TRP A 119 7.25 -15.86 12.71
C TRP A 119 7.99 -15.64 14.04
N ARG A 120 7.27 -15.73 15.16
CA ARG A 120 7.85 -15.59 16.52
C ARG A 120 8.94 -16.63 16.78
N GLU A 121 8.90 -17.77 16.10
CA GLU A 121 9.87 -18.87 16.25
C GLU A 121 11.26 -18.56 15.68
N TRP A 122 11.40 -17.57 14.79
CA TRP A 122 12.72 -17.18 14.28
C TRP A 122 13.59 -16.51 15.36
N TYR A 123 12.96 -15.97 16.41
CA TYR A 123 13.64 -15.38 17.58
C TYR A 123 14.43 -16.42 18.38
N THR A 124 14.00 -17.68 18.38
CA THR A 124 14.63 -18.75 19.18
C THR A 124 15.76 -19.50 18.47
N ARG A 125 15.98 -19.28 17.16
CA ARG A 125 17.00 -20.02 16.38
C ARG A 125 18.23 -19.19 15.98
N GLN A 126 18.32 -17.93 16.42
CA GLN A 126 19.44 -17.04 16.09
C GLN A 126 20.28 -16.60 17.30
N HIS A 127 20.09 -17.27 18.44
CA HIS A 127 21.00 -17.15 19.58
C HIS A 127 21.92 -18.38 19.62
#